data_AF-A0A9Q1HHY5-F1
#
_entry.id   AF-A0A9Q1HHY5-F1
#
_cell.length_a   1.000
_cell.length_b   1.000
_cell.length_c   1.000
_cell.angle_alpha   90.00
_cell.angle_beta   90.00
_cell.angle_gamma   90.00
#
_symmetry.space_group_name_H-M   'P 1'
#
loop_
_entity.id
_entity.type
_entity.pdbx_description
1 polymer ?
#
loop_
_entity_poly.entity_id
_entity_poly.type
_entity_poly.pdbx_seq_one_letter_code
_entity_poly.pdbx_strand_id
1 'polypeptide(L)'
;MSFYAIYNLFRISDEESKYNLASIGEHSGNVDTHITWCKINTGYENCTCQKSCENPHECLDTCDDEDICICPDDYYLKEGLCVQREECGCYAFEGILIPEGGVYANSDCTRLATCEGGKLRWNDFYECGDNEVCEETMSDSVTVFLVP
;
A
#
# COMPACT_ATOMS: atom_id res chain seq x y z
N MET A 1 31.40 17.11 19.59
CA MET A 1 30.61 15.98 20.13
C MET A 1 30.40 14.98 19.02
N SER A 2 30.42 13.68 19.33
CA SER A 2 30.11 12.60 18.40
C SER A 2 28.77 11.98 18.79
N PHE A 3 27.90 11.79 17.81
CA PHE A 3 26.61 11.13 17.98
C PHE A 3 26.67 9.72 17.40
N TYR A 4 25.99 8.77 18.04
CA TYR A 4 25.91 7.40 17.56
C TYR A 4 24.57 6.75 17.91
N ALA A 5 24.15 5.81 17.08
CA ALA A 5 23.03 4.90 17.32
C ALA A 5 23.46 3.46 17.12
N ILE A 6 22.94 2.56 17.95
CA ILE A 6 23.18 1.12 17.88
C ILE A 6 21.83 0.42 17.84
N TYR A 7 21.64 -0.45 16.85
CA TYR A 7 20.43 -1.25 16.68
C TYR A 7 20.68 -2.70 17.08
N ASN A 8 19.71 -3.30 17.77
CA ASN A 8 19.78 -4.70 18.18
C ASN A 8 19.41 -5.68 17.06
N LEU A 9 18.57 -5.25 16.11
CA LEU A 9 18.07 -6.05 15.01
C LEU A 9 17.90 -5.18 13.77
N PHE A 10 18.20 -5.72 12.60
CA PHE A 10 17.80 -5.16 11.33
C PHE A 10 17.46 -6.27 10.35
N ARG A 11 16.53 -6.00 9.43
CA ARG A 11 16.20 -6.88 8.31
C ARG A 11 16.59 -6.21 7.01
N ILE A 12 17.27 -6.94 6.14
CA ILE A 12 17.55 -6.53 4.77
C ILE A 12 16.53 -7.22 3.87
N SER A 13 15.98 -6.48 2.91
CA SER A 13 15.03 -7.00 1.94
C SER A 13 15.73 -7.89 0.89
N ASP A 14 14.93 -8.51 0.03
CA ASP A 14 15.41 -9.34 -1.08
C ASP A 14 15.94 -8.52 -2.27
N GLU A 15 16.28 -9.25 -3.34
CA GLU A 15 16.77 -8.70 -4.60
C GLU A 15 15.76 -7.80 -5.30
N GLU A 16 14.47 -8.16 -5.27
CA GLU A 16 13.40 -7.35 -5.88
C GLU A 16 13.33 -5.98 -5.21
N SER A 17 13.54 -5.96 -3.91
CA SER A 17 13.60 -4.77 -3.07
C SER A 17 15.01 -4.15 -2.95
N LYS A 18 15.93 -4.54 -3.83
CA LYS A 18 17.32 -4.03 -3.93
C LYS A 18 18.11 -4.05 -2.61
N TYR A 19 17.81 -5.01 -1.72
CA TYR A 19 18.50 -5.17 -0.44
C TYR A 19 18.46 -3.92 0.46
N ASN A 20 17.36 -3.17 0.42
CA ASN A 20 17.08 -2.07 1.34
C ASN A 20 16.87 -2.56 2.78
N LEU A 21 17.01 -1.64 3.75
CA LEU A 21 16.68 -1.89 5.15
C LEU A 21 15.16 -2.02 5.30
N ALA A 22 14.68 -3.27 5.43
CA ALA A 22 13.27 -3.64 5.49
C ALA A 22 12.67 -3.54 6.90
N SER A 23 13.49 -3.57 7.95
CA SER A 23 13.10 -3.17 9.30
C SER A 23 14.29 -2.90 10.21
N ILE A 24 14.09 -2.07 11.24
CA ILE A 24 15.02 -1.83 12.34
C ILE A 24 14.33 -2.11 13.67
N GLY A 25 15.07 -2.69 14.60
CA GLY A 25 14.62 -2.96 15.97
C GLY A 25 14.80 -1.74 16.88
N GLU A 26 14.78 -2.00 18.20
CA GLU A 26 15.06 -0.96 19.19
C GLU A 26 16.48 -0.41 19.01
N HIS A 27 16.60 0.89 19.25
CA HIS A 27 17.87 1.59 19.16
C HIS A 27 18.32 2.09 20.54
N SER A 28 19.63 2.28 20.68
CA SER A 28 20.27 2.92 21.83
C SER A 28 21.33 3.90 21.36
N GLY A 29 21.77 4.81 22.22
CA GLY A 29 22.81 5.79 21.90
C GLY A 29 22.50 7.17 22.46
N ASN A 30 23.10 8.20 21.87
CA ASN A 30 22.96 9.59 22.33
C ASN A 30 22.40 10.52 21.25
N VAL A 31 21.77 9.96 20.22
CA VAL A 31 21.39 10.70 19.02
C VAL A 31 19.95 11.21 19.02
N ASP A 32 19.15 10.78 20.00
CA ASP A 32 17.69 10.96 20.08
C ASP A 32 17.23 12.44 20.14
N THR A 33 18.15 13.36 20.44
CA THR A 33 17.86 14.81 20.51
C THR A 33 18.23 15.56 19.23
N HIS A 34 18.84 14.90 18.25
CA HIS A 34 19.43 15.53 17.06
C HIS A 34 19.08 14.81 15.74
N ILE A 35 18.36 13.70 15.79
CA ILE A 35 17.89 12.98 14.60
C ILE A 35 16.36 12.92 14.61
N THR A 36 15.77 13.37 13.52
CA THR A 36 14.38 13.06 13.17
C THR A 36 14.35 11.64 12.63
N TRP A 37 13.72 10.74 13.36
CA TRP A 37 13.62 9.33 12.99
C TRP A 37 12.55 9.12 11.92
N CYS A 38 12.99 8.72 10.74
CA CYS A 38 12.13 8.25 9.69
C CYS A 38 11.81 6.76 9.86
N LYS A 39 10.52 6.40 9.77
CA LYS A 39 10.11 5.00 9.76
C LYS A 39 10.77 4.28 8.57
N ILE A 40 10.85 2.96 8.67
CA ILE A 40 11.54 2.13 7.69
C ILE A 40 11.06 2.42 6.26
N ASN A 41 11.99 2.43 5.30
CA ASN A 41 11.76 2.76 3.89
C ASN A 41 11.23 4.17 3.62
N THR A 42 11.51 5.16 4.47
CA THR A 42 11.28 6.58 4.14
C THR A 42 12.61 7.33 3.98
N GLY A 43 12.65 8.20 2.97
CA GLY A 43 13.81 9.05 2.68
C GLY A 43 13.66 10.43 3.30
N TYR A 44 14.79 11.07 3.62
CA TYR A 44 14.83 12.50 3.92
C TYR A 44 14.97 13.24 2.59
N GLU A 45 13.86 13.78 2.09
CA GLU A 45 13.79 14.44 0.79
C GLU A 45 13.10 15.78 0.94
N ASN A 46 13.48 16.74 0.10
CA ASN A 46 12.84 18.05 0.06
C ASN A 46 11.61 17.96 -0.84
N CYS A 47 10.40 17.98 -0.25
CA CYS A 47 9.16 18.28 -0.96
C CYS A 47 8.97 17.55 -2.30
N THR A 48 8.95 16.21 -2.26
CA THR A 48 8.59 15.40 -3.43
C THR A 48 7.20 14.80 -3.27
N CYS A 49 6.57 14.55 -4.42
CA CYS A 49 5.21 14.08 -4.49
C CYS A 49 5.07 12.67 -3.89
N GLN A 50 4.45 12.56 -2.72
CA GLN A 50 4.19 11.26 -2.10
C GLN A 50 2.88 10.66 -2.64
N LYS A 51 2.92 9.38 -3.01
CA LYS A 51 1.75 8.59 -3.40
C LYS A 51 1.30 7.70 -2.25
N SER A 52 0.00 7.53 -2.07
CA SER A 52 -0.56 6.53 -1.15
C SER A 52 -1.24 5.40 -1.93
N CYS A 53 -1.41 4.25 -1.28
CA CYS A 53 -2.18 3.15 -1.89
C CYS A 53 -3.64 3.54 -2.13
N GLU A 54 -4.22 4.37 -1.26
CA GLU A 54 -5.60 4.87 -1.41
C GLU A 54 -5.74 5.82 -2.60
N ASN A 55 -4.67 6.57 -2.90
CA ASN A 55 -4.66 7.55 -3.97
C ASN A 55 -3.32 7.50 -4.72
N PRO A 56 -3.15 6.55 -5.64
CA PRO A 56 -1.89 6.35 -6.35
C PRO A 56 -1.63 7.40 -7.43
N HIS A 57 -2.66 8.18 -7.79
CA HIS A 57 -2.64 9.14 -8.88
C HIS A 57 -2.59 10.59 -8.40
N GLU A 58 -3.12 10.89 -7.21
CA GLU A 58 -2.98 12.22 -6.63
C GLU A 58 -1.74 12.33 -5.77
N CYS A 59 -1.22 13.54 -5.75
CA CYS A 59 -0.09 13.91 -4.95
C CYS A 59 -0.57 14.28 -3.55
N LEU A 60 -0.09 13.59 -2.53
CA LEU A 60 -0.21 14.07 -1.16
C LEU A 60 0.84 15.17 -0.97
N ASP A 61 0.39 16.42 -0.96
CA ASP A 61 1.24 17.60 -0.79
C ASP A 61 1.59 17.73 0.69
N THR A 62 2.75 17.17 1.08
CA THR A 62 3.24 17.21 2.46
C THR A 62 4.25 18.34 2.66
N CYS A 63 4.08 19.45 1.94
CA CYS A 63 5.09 20.50 1.79
C CYS A 63 5.04 21.65 2.80
N ASP A 64 4.15 21.59 3.78
CA ASP A 64 3.95 22.70 4.72
C ASP A 64 4.87 22.65 5.95
N ASP A 65 5.61 21.55 6.18
CA ASP A 65 6.51 21.42 7.33
C ASP A 65 7.95 21.07 6.93
N GLU A 66 8.92 21.71 7.59
CA GLU A 66 10.34 21.36 7.52
C GLU A 66 10.53 19.96 8.16
N ASP A 67 11.18 19.05 7.43
CA ASP A 67 11.56 17.67 7.83
C ASP A 67 10.43 16.62 7.92
N ILE A 68 9.92 16.18 6.75
CA ILE A 68 8.96 15.05 6.66
C ILE A 68 9.60 13.81 6.03
N CYS A 69 9.29 12.65 6.62
CA CYS A 69 9.67 11.34 6.12
C CYS A 69 8.67 10.87 5.07
N ILE A 70 9.10 10.82 3.82
CA ILE A 70 8.23 10.43 2.69
C ILE A 70 8.65 9.07 2.11
N CYS A 71 7.75 8.43 1.37
CA CYS A 71 8.11 7.24 0.62
C CYS A 71 9.05 7.58 -0.55
N PRO A 72 10.10 6.78 -0.78
CA PRO A 72 10.93 6.86 -1.98
C PRO A 72 10.09 6.73 -3.25
N ASP A 73 10.65 7.17 -4.37
CA ASP A 73 10.07 6.93 -5.69
C ASP A 73 9.77 5.43 -5.88
N ASP A 74 8.64 5.15 -6.53
CA ASP A 74 8.05 3.81 -6.76
C ASP A 74 7.50 3.08 -5.52
N TYR A 75 7.55 3.69 -4.32
CA TYR A 75 6.87 3.19 -3.12
C TYR A 75 5.58 3.97 -2.82
N TYR A 76 4.65 3.30 -2.15
CA TYR A 76 3.34 3.85 -1.81
C TYR A 76 3.16 3.83 -0.30
N LEU A 77 2.59 4.90 0.24
CA LEU A 77 2.20 4.96 1.63
C LEU A 77 0.99 4.07 1.89
N LYS A 78 1.15 3.09 2.77
CA LYS A 78 0.10 2.23 3.30
C LYS A 78 0.18 2.23 4.82
N GLU A 79 -0.82 2.79 5.50
CA GLU A 79 -0.88 2.83 6.97
C GLU A 79 0.41 3.35 7.66
N GLY A 80 1.10 4.31 7.04
CA GLY A 80 2.34 4.88 7.57
C GLY A 80 3.61 4.05 7.31
N LEU A 81 3.54 3.04 6.44
CA LEU A 81 4.67 2.28 5.92
C LEU A 81 4.79 2.46 4.40
N CYS A 82 6.02 2.42 3.89
CA CYS A 82 6.26 2.45 2.45
C CYS A 82 6.39 1.03 1.93
N VAL A 83 5.45 0.68 1.05
CA VAL A 83 5.33 -0.66 0.46
C VAL A 83 5.45 -0.56 -1.05
N GLN A 84 5.78 -1.67 -1.72
CA GLN A 84 5.76 -1.71 -3.18
C GLN A 84 4.31 -1.58 -3.69
N ARG A 85 4.15 -1.21 -4.96
CA ARG A 85 2.83 -1.03 -5.56
C ARG A 85 1.97 -2.29 -5.44
N GLU A 86 2.57 -3.45 -5.64
CA GLU A 86 1.92 -4.76 -5.62
C GLU A 86 1.41 -5.12 -4.20
N GLU A 87 2.05 -4.58 -3.16
CA GLU A 87 1.66 -4.75 -1.77
C GLU A 87 0.51 -3.83 -1.33
N CYS A 88 0.16 -2.82 -2.14
CA CYS A 88 -1.07 -2.04 -1.93
C CYS A 88 -2.32 -2.92 -2.07
N GLY A 89 -2.31 -3.82 -3.04
CA GLY A 89 -3.48 -4.55 -3.53
C GLY A 89 -3.66 -4.33 -5.03
N CYS A 90 -4.88 -4.49 -5.51
CA CYS A 90 -5.23 -4.34 -6.92
C CYS A 90 -6.03 -3.06 -7.17
N TYR A 91 -5.86 -2.47 -8.33
CA TYR A 91 -6.67 -1.34 -8.76
C TYR A 91 -7.68 -1.82 -9.80
N ALA A 92 -8.97 -1.71 -9.47
CA ALA A 92 -10.04 -1.96 -10.42
C ALA A 92 -10.25 -0.75 -11.36
N PHE A 93 -11.14 -0.93 -12.34
CA PHE A 93 -11.61 0.18 -13.14
C PHE A 93 -12.21 1.25 -12.21
N GLU A 94 -12.01 2.52 -12.55
CA GLU A 94 -12.37 3.68 -11.71
C GLU A 94 -11.41 3.99 -10.53
N GLY A 95 -10.29 3.28 -10.41
CA GLY A 95 -9.24 3.59 -9.42
C GLY A 95 -9.55 3.06 -8.02
N ILE A 96 -10.54 2.19 -7.88
CA ILE A 96 -10.90 1.54 -6.62
C ILE A 96 -9.79 0.58 -6.21
N LEU A 97 -9.23 0.79 -5.02
CA LEU A 97 -8.27 -0.12 -4.40
C LEU A 97 -8.98 -1.34 -3.81
N ILE A 98 -8.50 -2.53 -4.17
CA ILE A 98 -9.00 -3.82 -3.71
C ILE A 98 -7.88 -4.48 -2.91
N PRO A 99 -8.10 -4.82 -1.63
CA PRO A 99 -7.10 -5.48 -0.82
C PRO A 99 -6.75 -6.86 -1.37
N GLU A 100 -5.58 -7.38 -1.02
CA GLU A 100 -5.16 -8.74 -1.37
C GLU A 100 -6.22 -9.77 -0.90
N GLY A 101 -6.61 -10.69 -1.79
CA GLY A 101 -7.69 -11.65 -1.56
C GLY A 101 -9.11 -11.07 -1.70
N GLY A 102 -9.24 -9.77 -1.90
CA GLY A 102 -10.51 -9.09 -2.19
C GLY A 102 -11.07 -9.47 -3.57
N VAL A 103 -12.36 -9.22 -3.77
CA VAL A 103 -13.07 -9.55 -5.02
C VAL A 103 -13.62 -8.27 -5.65
N TYR A 104 -13.60 -8.22 -6.97
CA TYR A 104 -14.21 -7.21 -7.81
C TYR A 104 -15.31 -7.85 -8.64
N ALA A 105 -16.47 -7.21 -8.71
CA ALA A 105 -17.46 -7.46 -9.74
C ALA A 105 -17.72 -6.16 -10.50
N ASN A 106 -17.95 -6.24 -11.81
CA ASN A 106 -18.44 -5.10 -12.57
C ASN A 106 -19.93 -4.82 -12.26
N SER A 107 -20.39 -3.62 -12.61
CA SER A 107 -21.75 -3.14 -12.31
C SER A 107 -22.89 -3.98 -12.89
N ASP A 108 -22.63 -4.70 -13.98
CA ASP A 108 -23.55 -5.65 -14.60
C ASP A 108 -23.38 -7.09 -14.10
N CYS A 109 -22.48 -7.34 -13.14
CA CYS A 109 -22.15 -8.66 -12.60
C CYS A 109 -21.92 -9.72 -13.69
N THR A 110 -21.33 -9.33 -14.83
CA THR A 110 -20.95 -10.27 -15.90
C THR A 110 -19.51 -10.73 -15.78
N ARG A 111 -18.72 -10.10 -14.91
CA ARG A 111 -17.31 -10.39 -14.69
C ARG A 111 -16.97 -10.28 -13.22
N LEU A 112 -16.22 -11.27 -12.76
CA LEU A 112 -15.69 -11.33 -11.40
C LEU A 112 -14.16 -11.46 -11.47
N ALA A 113 -13.45 -10.78 -10.59
CA ALA A 113 -12.02 -10.96 -10.42
C ALA A 113 -11.63 -11.03 -8.94
N THR A 114 -10.60 -11.80 -8.63
CA THR A 114 -9.96 -11.82 -7.30
C THR A 114 -8.64 -11.07 -7.37
N CYS A 115 -8.32 -10.28 -6.35
CA CYS A 115 -7.01 -9.66 -6.23
C CYS A 115 -5.98 -10.66 -5.71
N GLU A 116 -4.97 -10.98 -6.52
CA GLU A 116 -3.88 -11.86 -6.13
C GLU A 116 -2.53 -11.29 -6.60
N GLY A 117 -1.64 -11.02 -5.66
CA GLY A 117 -0.30 -10.48 -5.92
C GLY A 117 -0.34 -9.14 -6.65
N GLY A 118 -1.24 -8.24 -6.25
CA GLY A 118 -1.43 -6.94 -6.88
C GLY A 118 -2.04 -6.97 -8.30
N LYS A 119 -2.57 -8.12 -8.74
CA LYS A 119 -3.20 -8.28 -10.07
C LYS A 119 -4.59 -8.88 -9.96
N LEU A 120 -5.52 -8.35 -10.76
CA LEU A 120 -6.86 -8.91 -10.90
C LEU A 120 -6.81 -10.23 -11.69
N ARG A 121 -7.25 -11.31 -11.05
CA ARG A 121 -7.45 -12.64 -11.62
C ARG A 121 -8.91 -12.83 -11.98
N TRP A 122 -9.23 -12.71 -13.26
CA TRP A 122 -10.59 -12.84 -13.77
C TRP A 122 -11.07 -14.30 -13.72
N ASN A 123 -12.32 -14.48 -13.31
CA ASN A 123 -13.04 -15.73 -13.42
C ASN A 123 -13.81 -15.75 -14.74
N ASP A 124 -13.27 -16.45 -15.74
CA ASP A 124 -13.87 -16.58 -17.08
C ASP A 124 -15.17 -17.41 -17.10
N PHE A 125 -15.50 -18.10 -16.00
CA PHE A 125 -16.71 -18.94 -15.87
C PHE A 125 -17.77 -18.33 -14.97
N TYR A 126 -17.58 -17.08 -14.55
CA TYR A 126 -18.54 -16.40 -13.69
C TYR A 126 -19.78 -15.99 -14.48
N GLU A 127 -20.94 -16.47 -14.04
CA GLU A 127 -22.26 -16.08 -14.53
C GLU A 127 -23.19 -16.00 -13.32
N CYS A 128 -24.02 -14.95 -13.22
CA CYS A 128 -25.08 -14.91 -12.22
C CYS A 128 -26.10 -16.03 -12.50
N GLY A 129 -26.46 -16.75 -11.44
CA GLY A 129 -27.53 -17.74 -11.48
C GLY A 129 -28.91 -17.11 -11.71
N ASP A 130 -29.87 -17.94 -12.16
CA ASP A 130 -31.21 -17.50 -12.58
C ASP A 130 -32.02 -16.72 -11.52
N ASN A 131 -31.66 -16.83 -10.24
CA ASN A 131 -32.33 -16.16 -9.11
C ASN A 131 -31.41 -15.21 -8.34
N GLU A 132 -30.21 -14.94 -8.84
CA GLU A 132 -29.26 -14.08 -8.17
C GLU A 132 -29.50 -12.62 -8.55
N VAL A 133 -29.51 -11.74 -7.57
CA VAL A 133 -29.63 -10.29 -7.78
C VAL A 133 -28.26 -9.68 -7.60
N CYS A 134 -27.79 -8.97 -8.63
CA CYS A 134 -26.59 -8.15 -8.55
C CYS A 134 -26.89 -6.92 -7.68
N GLU A 135 -26.21 -6.81 -6.53
CA GLU A 135 -26.30 -5.65 -5.65
C GLU A 135 -24.91 -5.02 -5.48
N GLU A 136 -24.80 -3.75 -5.85
CA GLU A 136 -23.59 -2.95 -5.62
C GLU A 136 -23.58 -2.45 -4.17
N THR A 137 -22.71 -2.99 -3.31
CA THR A 137 -22.48 -2.41 -1.99
C THR A 137 -21.24 -1.51 -2.01
N MET A 138 -21.44 -0.19 -1.92
CA MET A 138 -20.37 0.80 -1.68
C MET A 138 -19.86 0.72 -0.22
N SER A 139 -19.10 -0.32 0.11
CA SER A 139 -18.40 -0.39 1.41
C SER A 139 -17.05 -1.06 1.24
N ASP A 140 -16.05 -0.33 0.74
CA ASP A 140 -14.59 -0.64 0.75
C ASP A 140 -14.16 -2.07 0.36
N SER A 141 -15.07 -2.82 -0.25
CA SER A 141 -14.97 -4.23 -0.62
C SER A 141 -16.29 -4.58 -1.32
N VAL A 142 -16.28 -4.62 -2.65
CA VAL A 142 -17.45 -5.05 -3.44
C VAL A 142 -17.65 -6.55 -3.16
N THR A 143 -18.40 -6.84 -2.10
CA THR A 143 -18.75 -8.19 -1.70
C THR A 143 -20.12 -8.46 -2.29
N VAL A 144 -20.16 -9.00 -3.51
CA VAL A 144 -21.42 -9.48 -4.09
C VAL A 144 -21.83 -10.71 -3.31
N PHE A 145 -22.87 -10.58 -2.48
CA PHE A 145 -23.51 -11.73 -1.86
C PHE A 145 -24.55 -12.28 -2.83
N LEU A 146 -24.43 -13.57 -3.14
CA LEU A 146 -25.49 -14.33 -3.75
C LEU A 146 -26.61 -14.47 -2.71
N VAL A 147 -27.68 -13.67 -2.83
CA VAL A 147 -28.88 -13.83 -1.99
C VAL A 147 -29.74 -14.93 -2.64
N PRO A 148 -30.10 -16.01 -1.92
CA PRO A 148 -30.96 -17.07 -2.44
C PRO A 148 -32.42 -16.65 -2.64
#